data_AF-A0A534YMM8-F1
#
_entry.id   AF-A0A534YMM8-F1
#
_cell.length_a   1.000
_cell.length_b   1.000
_cell.length_c   1.000
_cell.angle_alpha   90.00
_cell.angle_beta   90.00
_cell.angle_gamma   90.00
#
_symmetry.space_group_name_H-M   'P 1'
#
loop_
_entity.id
_entity.type
_entity.pdbx_description
1 polymer ?
#
loop_
_entity_poly.entity_id
_entity_poly.type
_entity_poly.pdbx_seq_one_letter_code
_entity_poly.pdbx_strand_id
1 'polypeptide(L)'
;MNPPGALLPRRGGRTMHPGMMWWWKQARGRGHGSCGPRAGGEGPAGFEFGFGGGDFGGGGGAFGVRRPLRFLAFKLNLSEDQVSELAKILDELKTERAQAAVDERRVTSALADSVGLDQFSAEKAAEAGELRVKSAQRLRDAVLKALARIHAILDKDQRTQLAYLIRTGALAI
;
A
#
# COMPACT_ATOMS: atom_id res chain seq x y z
N MET A 1 -7.98 -13.82 73.59
CA MET A 1 -7.86 -12.98 72.37
C MET A 1 -6.93 -13.67 71.38
N ASN A 2 -7.43 -13.96 70.17
CA ASN A 2 -6.70 -14.35 68.95
C ASN A 2 -7.50 -13.78 67.76
N PRO A 3 -6.88 -13.23 66.69
CA PRO A 3 -7.61 -12.57 65.60
C PRO A 3 -7.90 -13.55 64.44
N PRO A 4 -9.06 -13.43 63.75
CA PRO A 4 -9.30 -14.14 62.50
C PRO A 4 -9.31 -13.21 61.27
N GLY A 5 -8.64 -13.64 60.20
CA GLY A 5 -9.17 -13.47 58.83
C GLY A 5 -8.38 -12.59 57.85
N ALA A 6 -7.40 -13.20 57.20
CA ALA A 6 -6.94 -13.00 55.81
C ALA A 6 -7.47 -11.79 55.00
N LEU A 7 -6.58 -10.82 54.73
CA LEU A 7 -6.72 -9.82 53.66
C LEU A 7 -6.49 -10.49 52.29
N LEU A 8 -7.57 -10.88 51.61
CA LEU A 8 -7.55 -11.18 50.18
C LEU A 8 -7.70 -9.88 49.37
N PRO A 9 -6.95 -9.66 48.27
CA PRO A 9 -7.13 -8.50 47.43
C PRO A 9 -8.47 -8.59 46.66
N ARG A 10 -9.25 -7.52 46.76
CA ARG A 10 -10.54 -7.29 46.11
C ARG A 10 -10.42 -7.44 44.59
N ARG A 11 -10.93 -8.56 44.06
CA ARG A 11 -11.08 -8.84 42.62
C ARG A 11 -12.17 -7.93 42.03
N GLY A 12 -11.80 -6.72 41.62
CA GLY A 12 -12.69 -5.79 40.93
C GLY A 12 -12.93 -6.20 39.48
N GLY A 13 -14.00 -6.95 39.22
CA GLY A 13 -14.47 -7.26 37.87
C GLY A 13 -15.00 -6.01 37.18
N ARG A 14 -14.14 -5.30 36.43
CA ARG A 14 -14.61 -4.37 35.40
C ARG A 14 -15.02 -5.20 34.19
N THR A 15 -16.32 -5.33 33.97
CA THR A 15 -16.90 -5.84 32.73
C THR A 15 -16.41 -4.94 31.60
N MET A 16 -15.39 -5.39 30.87
CA MET A 16 -14.85 -4.65 29.72
C MET A 16 -15.93 -4.63 28.64
N HIS A 17 -16.36 -3.44 28.20
CA HIS A 17 -17.42 -3.29 27.21
C HIS A 17 -17.13 -4.12 25.94
N PRO A 18 -18.12 -4.79 25.33
CA PRO A 18 -17.91 -5.65 24.16
C PRO A 18 -17.18 -4.97 22.99
N GLY A 19 -17.35 -3.65 22.82
CA GLY A 19 -16.62 -2.87 21.81
C GLY A 19 -15.11 -2.75 22.06
N MET A 20 -14.66 -2.75 23.32
CA MET A 20 -13.23 -2.70 23.67
C MET A 20 -12.54 -4.06 23.46
N MET A 21 -13.28 -5.17 23.55
CA MET A 21 -12.76 -6.52 23.29
C MET A 21 -12.36 -6.72 21.83
N TRP A 22 -13.02 -6.04 20.88
CA TRP A 22 -12.68 -6.10 19.45
C TRP A 22 -11.32 -5.44 19.17
N TRP A 23 -11.08 -4.28 19.78
CA TRP A 23 -9.80 -3.55 19.68
C TRP A 23 -8.65 -4.31 20.39
N TRP A 24 -8.92 -4.90 21.56
CA TRP A 24 -7.94 -5.72 22.30
C TRP A 24 -7.58 -7.04 21.60
N LYS A 25 -8.54 -7.71 20.94
CA LYS A 25 -8.26 -8.91 20.13
C LYS A 25 -7.45 -8.58 18.89
N GLN A 26 -7.65 -7.42 18.26
CA GLN A 26 -6.84 -7.00 17.12
C GLN A 26 -5.43 -6.55 17.52
N ALA A 27 -5.27 -5.86 18.65
CA ALA A 27 -3.97 -5.38 19.12
C ALA A 27 -3.01 -6.51 19.56
N ARG A 28 -3.52 -7.70 19.92
CA ARG A 28 -2.71 -8.87 20.29
C ARG A 28 -2.34 -9.79 19.11
N GLY A 29 -2.79 -9.47 17.90
CA GLY A 29 -2.48 -10.24 16.69
C GLY A 29 -1.11 -9.93 16.07
N ARG A 30 -0.34 -8.97 16.60
CA ARG A 30 1.02 -8.66 16.14
C ARG A 30 1.93 -8.29 17.29
N GLY A 31 2.65 -9.26 17.84
CA GLY A 31 3.74 -9.01 18.78
C GLY A 31 4.54 -10.27 19.15
N HIS A 32 5.87 -10.16 19.06
CA HIS A 32 6.94 -11.12 19.37
C HIS A 32 7.17 -12.25 18.34
N GLY A 33 8.35 -12.43 17.75
CA GLY A 33 9.70 -12.24 18.29
C GLY A 33 10.14 -13.54 18.96
N SER A 34 10.65 -14.51 18.19
CA SER A 34 11.40 -15.64 18.73
C SER A 34 12.57 -16.02 17.81
N CYS A 35 13.74 -16.11 18.41
CA CYS A 35 14.95 -16.70 17.87
C CYS A 35 14.97 -18.17 18.34
N GLY A 36 15.04 -19.14 17.42
CA GLY A 36 15.13 -20.58 17.73
C GLY A 36 15.06 -21.49 16.48
N PRO A 37 15.68 -22.69 16.47
CA PRO A 37 16.41 -23.21 15.31
C PRO A 37 15.62 -24.22 14.42
N ARG A 38 16.17 -24.42 13.22
CA ARG A 38 15.78 -25.34 12.12
C ARG A 38 14.99 -26.60 12.53
N ALA A 39 13.86 -26.82 11.85
CA ALA A 39 13.35 -28.15 11.50
C ALA A 39 12.80 -28.10 10.06
N GLY A 40 13.27 -29.01 9.22
CA GLY A 40 12.97 -29.09 7.79
C GLY A 40 11.54 -29.56 7.49
N GLY A 41 11.04 -29.11 6.35
CA GLY A 41 9.82 -29.59 5.71
C GLY A 41 9.88 -29.23 4.23
N GLU A 42 10.39 -30.15 3.41
CA GLU A 42 10.30 -30.07 1.96
C GLU A 42 8.85 -30.31 1.53
N GLY A 43 8.27 -29.32 0.86
CA GLY A 43 7.03 -29.44 0.10
C GLY A 43 7.12 -28.49 -1.10
N PRO A 44 6.87 -28.97 -2.33
CA PRO A 44 6.98 -28.12 -3.51
C PRO A 44 5.66 -27.33 -3.67
N ALA A 45 5.59 -26.15 -3.06
CA ALA A 45 4.49 -25.22 -3.27
C ALA A 45 4.96 -24.12 -4.23
N GLY A 46 4.30 -24.05 -5.37
CA GLY A 46 4.67 -23.24 -6.53
C GLY A 46 4.87 -21.75 -6.23
N PHE A 47 5.68 -21.12 -7.07
CA PHE A 47 5.75 -19.67 -7.22
C PHE A 47 4.41 -19.16 -7.77
N GLU A 48 3.44 -18.99 -6.89
CA GLU A 48 2.18 -18.31 -7.19
C GLU A 48 2.48 -16.79 -7.24
N PHE A 49 2.81 -16.28 -8.43
CA PHE A 49 2.81 -14.84 -8.70
C PHE A 49 1.36 -14.35 -8.82
N GLY A 50 0.62 -14.42 -7.71
CA GLY A 50 -0.66 -13.74 -7.58
C GLY A 50 -0.42 -12.25 -7.43
N PHE A 51 -0.52 -11.49 -8.52
CA PHE A 51 -0.81 -10.05 -8.47
C PHE A 51 -2.28 -9.87 -8.04
N GLY A 52 -2.58 -10.25 -6.80
CA GLY A 52 -3.89 -10.10 -6.21
C GLY A 52 -4.10 -8.66 -5.78
N GLY A 53 -4.84 -7.90 -6.60
CA GLY A 53 -5.82 -6.87 -6.20
C GLY A 53 -5.50 -5.93 -5.04
N GLY A 54 -4.22 -5.66 -4.80
CA GLY A 54 -3.72 -4.76 -3.78
C GLY A 54 -3.04 -3.61 -4.49
N ASP A 55 -3.56 -2.43 -4.22
CA ASP A 55 -2.90 -1.15 -4.37
C ASP A 55 -1.37 -1.25 -4.22
N PHE A 56 -0.62 -0.33 -4.81
CA PHE A 56 0.80 -0.12 -4.50
C PHE A 56 1.05 0.24 -3.00
N GLY A 57 0.10 0.00 -2.10
CA GLY A 57 0.28 -0.13 -0.65
C GLY A 57 -0.51 -1.32 -0.07
N GLY A 58 0.20 -2.35 0.42
CA GLY A 58 -0.41 -3.31 1.34
C GLY A 58 0.32 -4.65 1.49
N GLY A 59 1.24 -4.75 2.45
CA GLY A 59 1.70 -6.05 2.97
C GLY A 59 3.21 -6.28 2.96
N GLY A 60 3.87 -5.86 4.05
CA GLY A 60 5.13 -6.40 4.58
C GLY A 60 6.12 -7.05 3.60
N GLY A 61 6.88 -6.24 2.87
CA GLY A 61 8.00 -6.73 2.07
C GLY A 61 8.60 -5.65 1.16
N ALA A 62 9.50 -4.83 1.71
CA ALA A 62 10.29 -3.81 1.03
C ALA A 62 9.50 -2.79 0.16
N PHE A 63 9.12 -1.68 0.78
CA PHE A 63 8.81 -0.44 0.06
C PHE A 63 9.90 -0.14 -0.98
N GLY A 64 9.60 -0.21 -2.28
CA GLY A 64 10.61 0.12 -3.29
C GLY A 64 10.25 -0.26 -4.71
N VAL A 65 10.82 0.52 -5.64
CA VAL A 65 10.84 0.24 -7.09
C VAL A 65 11.58 -1.06 -7.42
N ARG A 66 12.39 -1.57 -6.49
CA ARG A 66 13.22 -2.78 -6.66
C ARG A 66 12.44 -4.03 -7.06
N ARG A 67 11.27 -4.28 -6.46
CA ARG A 67 10.51 -5.51 -6.74
C ARG A 67 9.82 -5.47 -8.11
N PRO A 68 9.11 -4.39 -8.48
CA PRO A 68 8.65 -4.19 -9.86
C PRO A 68 9.79 -4.20 -10.88
N LEU A 69 10.89 -3.50 -10.59
CA LEU A 69 12.04 -3.42 -11.50
C LEU A 69 12.69 -4.78 -11.77
N ARG A 70 12.90 -5.60 -10.73
CA ARG A 70 13.48 -6.94 -10.89
C ARG A 70 12.59 -7.85 -11.73
N PHE A 71 11.28 -7.76 -11.54
CA PHE A 71 10.32 -8.52 -12.34
C PHE A 71 10.37 -8.11 -13.81
N LEU A 72 10.36 -6.80 -14.10
CA LEU A 72 10.40 -6.29 -15.46
C LEU A 72 11.75 -6.56 -16.15
N ALA A 73 12.87 -6.39 -15.42
CA ALA A 73 14.20 -6.71 -15.91
C ALA A 73 14.29 -8.16 -16.41
N PHE A 74 13.76 -9.10 -15.62
CA PHE A 74 13.71 -10.51 -15.99
C PHE A 74 12.73 -10.78 -17.14
N LYS A 75 11.49 -10.26 -17.06
CA LYS A 75 10.44 -10.58 -18.05
C LYS A 75 10.66 -9.95 -19.42
N LEU A 76 11.34 -8.81 -19.48
CA LEU A 76 11.62 -8.08 -20.71
C LEU A 76 13.07 -8.24 -21.17
N ASN A 77 13.90 -8.99 -20.43
CA ASN A 77 15.33 -9.16 -20.72
C ASN A 77 16.03 -7.80 -20.93
N LEU A 78 15.91 -6.91 -19.95
CA LEU A 78 16.42 -5.54 -20.06
C LEU A 78 17.94 -5.50 -19.95
N SER A 79 18.58 -4.60 -20.71
CA SER A 79 20.00 -4.26 -20.53
C SER A 79 20.22 -3.46 -19.24
N GLU A 80 21.46 -3.38 -18.75
CA GLU A 80 21.80 -2.60 -17.56
C GLU A 80 21.42 -1.12 -17.71
N ASP A 81 21.63 -0.54 -18.90
CA ASP A 81 21.23 0.83 -19.22
C ASP A 81 19.71 1.00 -19.17
N GLN A 82 18.95 0.06 -19.76
CA GLN A 82 17.50 0.07 -19.71
C GLN A 82 16.98 -0.09 -18.27
N VAL A 83 17.60 -0.93 -17.45
CA VAL A 83 17.25 -1.10 -16.04
C VAL A 83 17.48 0.20 -15.26
N SER A 84 18.59 0.90 -15.51
CA SER A 84 18.91 2.18 -14.87
C SER A 84 17.89 3.26 -15.21
N GLU A 85 17.54 3.41 -16.50
CA GLU A 85 16.53 4.38 -16.93
C GLU A 85 15.13 4.03 -16.43
N LEU A 86 14.76 2.74 -16.46
CA LEU A 86 13.48 2.29 -15.95
C LEU A 86 13.36 2.53 -14.43
N ALA A 87 14.44 2.35 -13.67
CA ALA A 87 14.46 2.65 -12.25
C ALA A 87 14.11 4.11 -11.96
N LYS A 88 14.72 5.05 -12.69
CA LYS A 88 14.44 6.50 -12.57
C LYS A 88 12.97 6.81 -12.85
N ILE A 89 12.42 6.25 -13.95
CA ILE A 89 11.02 6.45 -14.33
C ILE A 89 10.06 5.95 -13.22
N LEU A 90 10.33 4.75 -12.70
CA LEU A 90 9.50 4.15 -11.65
C LEU A 90 9.63 4.89 -10.30
N ASP A 91 10.81 5.43 -9.97
CA ASP A 91 11.02 6.22 -8.75
C ASP A 91 10.28 7.57 -8.81
N GLU A 92 10.29 8.24 -9.98
CA GLU A 92 9.47 9.42 -10.23
C GLU A 92 7.97 9.10 -10.07
N LEU A 93 7.49 8.02 -10.71
CA LEU A 93 6.08 7.64 -10.63
C LEU A 93 5.65 7.25 -9.21
N LYS A 94 6.53 6.59 -8.45
CA LYS A 94 6.29 6.29 -7.03
C LYS A 94 6.12 7.57 -6.22
N THR A 95 6.92 8.59 -6.50
CA THR A 95 6.85 9.89 -5.83
C THR A 95 5.52 10.58 -6.13
N GLU A 96 5.10 10.61 -7.40
CA GLU A 96 3.81 11.17 -7.80
C GLU A 96 2.61 10.45 -7.17
N ARG A 97 2.64 9.11 -7.10
CA ARG A 97 1.60 8.33 -6.40
C ARG A 97 1.58 8.59 -4.90
N ALA A 98 2.75 8.73 -4.27
CA ALA A 98 2.83 9.09 -2.86
C ALA A 98 2.23 10.48 -2.61
N GLN A 99 2.48 11.44 -3.50
CA GLN A 99 1.88 12.76 -3.44
C GLN A 99 0.36 12.70 -3.63
N ALA A 100 -0.13 11.93 -4.61
CA ALA A 100 -1.55 11.74 -4.83
C ALA A 100 -2.26 11.14 -3.60
N ALA A 101 -1.63 10.16 -2.91
CA ALA A 101 -2.15 9.59 -1.68
C ALA A 101 -2.18 10.60 -0.51
N VAL A 102 -1.23 11.54 -0.45
CA VAL A 102 -1.27 12.65 0.52
C VAL A 102 -2.43 13.60 0.19
N ASP A 103 -2.61 13.96 -1.07
CA ASP A 103 -3.68 14.84 -1.51
C ASP A 103 -5.06 14.19 -1.32
N GLU A 104 -5.19 12.88 -1.52
CA GLU A 104 -6.42 12.14 -1.22
C GLU A 104 -6.81 12.23 0.25
N ARG A 105 -5.85 12.13 1.17
CA ARG A 105 -6.11 12.32 2.61
C ARG A 105 -6.57 13.74 2.90
N ARG A 106 -5.96 14.75 2.27
CA ARG A 106 -6.37 16.16 2.41
C ARG A 106 -7.79 16.39 1.89
N VAL A 107 -8.12 15.84 0.72
CA VAL A 107 -9.47 15.86 0.15
C VAL A 107 -10.46 15.21 1.10
N THR A 108 -10.12 14.04 1.66
CA THR A 108 -10.99 13.30 2.57
C THR A 108 -11.28 14.11 3.84
N SER A 109 -10.27 14.75 4.42
CA SER A 109 -10.45 15.65 5.57
C SER A 109 -11.31 16.86 5.22
N ALA A 110 -11.05 17.54 4.09
CA ALA A 110 -11.83 18.70 3.67
C ALA A 110 -13.31 18.35 3.38
N LEU A 111 -13.58 17.17 2.82
CA LEU A 111 -14.94 16.67 2.63
C LEU A 111 -15.60 16.36 3.99
N ALA A 112 -14.89 15.75 4.94
CA ALA A 112 -15.41 15.54 6.28
C ALA A 112 -15.76 16.87 6.97
N ASP A 113 -14.90 17.88 6.83
CA ASP A 113 -15.16 19.22 7.37
C ASP A 113 -16.36 19.90 6.70
N SER A 114 -16.65 19.61 5.42
CA SER A 114 -17.81 20.19 4.73
C SER A 114 -19.15 19.66 5.24
N VAL A 115 -19.17 18.45 5.81
CA VAL A 115 -20.38 17.79 6.34
C VAL A 115 -20.45 17.79 7.87
N GLY A 116 -19.33 18.03 8.56
CA GLY A 116 -19.25 18.02 10.04
C GLY A 116 -19.64 19.32 10.73
N LEU A 117 -19.96 20.37 9.96
CA LEU A 117 -20.47 21.64 10.47
C LEU A 117 -21.98 21.56 10.77
N ASP A 118 -22.51 22.54 11.50
CA ASP A 118 -23.96 22.66 11.77
C ASP A 118 -24.81 22.75 10.50
N GLN A 119 -24.22 23.26 9.42
CA GLN A 119 -24.81 23.33 8.09
C GLN A 119 -23.80 22.86 7.04
N PHE A 120 -24.30 22.17 6.02
CA PHE A 120 -23.47 21.72 4.91
C PHE A 120 -22.80 22.90 4.18
N SER A 121 -21.49 22.82 4.00
CA SER A 121 -20.72 23.81 3.23
C SER A 121 -20.45 23.31 1.81
N ALA A 122 -21.30 23.74 0.87
CA ALA A 122 -21.16 23.42 -0.54
C ALA A 122 -19.83 23.93 -1.15
N GLU A 123 -19.36 25.09 -0.69
CA GLU A 123 -18.10 25.70 -1.12
C GLU A 123 -16.89 24.83 -0.76
N LYS A 124 -16.75 24.43 0.52
CA LYS A 124 -15.66 23.53 0.95
C LYS A 124 -15.69 22.18 0.23
N ALA A 125 -16.89 21.64 0.01
CA ALA A 125 -17.05 20.40 -0.73
C ALA A 125 -16.60 20.55 -2.20
N ALA A 126 -16.91 21.68 -2.85
CA ALA A 126 -16.48 21.97 -4.21
C ALA A 126 -14.96 22.12 -4.31
N GLU A 127 -14.33 22.87 -3.38
CA GLU A 127 -12.87 23.03 -3.34
C GLU A 127 -12.13 21.69 -3.15
N ALA A 128 -12.63 20.83 -2.25
CA ALA A 128 -12.09 19.50 -2.05
C ALA A 128 -12.25 18.62 -3.31
N GLY A 129 -13.40 18.74 -4.00
CA GLY A 129 -13.65 18.10 -5.28
C GLY A 129 -12.66 18.54 -6.36
N GLU A 130 -12.40 19.84 -6.48
CA GLU A 130 -11.40 20.37 -7.42
C GLU A 130 -9.99 19.86 -7.12
N LEU A 131 -9.61 19.83 -5.84
CA LEU A 131 -8.30 19.31 -5.44
C LEU A 131 -8.15 17.83 -5.84
N ARG A 132 -9.21 17.03 -5.68
CA ARG A 132 -9.24 15.63 -6.13
C ARG A 132 -9.01 15.51 -7.64
N VAL A 133 -9.70 16.33 -8.43
CA VAL A 133 -9.56 16.35 -9.90
C VAL A 133 -8.14 16.76 -10.31
N LYS A 134 -7.60 17.84 -9.72
CA LYS A 134 -6.25 18.32 -10.00
C LYS A 134 -5.18 17.28 -9.65
N SER A 135 -5.32 16.59 -8.52
CA SER A 135 -4.43 15.49 -8.12
C SER A 135 -4.47 14.33 -9.13
N ALA A 136 -5.67 13.90 -9.53
CA ALA A 136 -5.85 12.84 -10.52
C ALA A 136 -5.28 13.21 -11.90
N GLN A 137 -5.41 14.47 -12.33
CA GLN A 137 -4.82 14.97 -13.58
C GLN A 137 -3.30 14.91 -13.55
N ARG A 138 -2.66 15.37 -12.46
CA ARG A 138 -1.19 15.28 -12.32
C ARG A 138 -0.70 13.83 -12.39
N LEU A 139 -1.38 12.93 -11.67
CA LEU A 139 -1.02 11.51 -11.69
C LEU A 139 -1.19 10.89 -13.09
N ARG A 140 -2.29 11.21 -13.79
CA ARG A 140 -2.52 10.80 -15.18
C ARG A 140 -1.38 11.27 -16.08
N ASP A 141 -1.00 12.54 -15.99
CA ASP A 141 0.03 13.13 -16.85
C ASP A 141 1.41 12.51 -16.56
N ALA A 142 1.70 12.22 -15.28
CA ALA A 142 2.90 11.49 -14.88
C ALA A 142 2.93 10.05 -15.44
N VAL A 143 1.80 9.33 -15.39
CA VAL A 143 1.68 7.99 -15.98
C VAL A 143 1.89 8.02 -17.49
N LEU A 144 1.28 8.98 -18.20
CA LEU A 144 1.47 9.12 -19.65
C LEU A 144 2.93 9.42 -20.01
N LYS A 145 3.57 10.32 -19.26
CA LYS A 145 4.99 10.64 -19.42
C LYS A 145 5.88 9.42 -19.15
N ALA A 146 5.58 8.65 -18.10
CA ALA A 146 6.30 7.43 -17.78
C ALA A 146 6.17 6.40 -18.92
N LEU A 147 4.96 6.16 -19.42
CA LEU A 147 4.71 5.26 -20.55
C LEU A 147 5.47 5.66 -21.82
N ALA A 148 5.48 6.96 -22.14
CA ALA A 148 6.23 7.47 -23.30
C ALA A 148 7.74 7.22 -23.16
N ARG A 149 8.30 7.44 -21.97
CA ARG A 149 9.73 7.18 -21.69
C ARG A 149 10.07 5.69 -21.71
N ILE A 150 9.23 4.85 -21.11
CA ILE A 150 9.40 3.39 -21.14
C ILE A 150 9.37 2.91 -22.59
N HIS A 151 8.40 3.36 -23.39
CA HIS A 151 8.33 3.03 -24.81
C HIS A 151 9.64 3.42 -25.54
N ALA A 152 10.20 4.60 -25.27
CA ALA A 152 11.41 5.07 -25.94
C ALA A 152 12.65 4.19 -25.66
N ILE A 153 12.81 3.67 -24.43
CA ILE A 153 13.98 2.86 -24.07
C ILE A 153 13.86 1.38 -24.47
N LEU A 154 12.65 0.88 -24.68
CA LEU A 154 12.42 -0.52 -25.05
C LEU A 154 12.45 -0.72 -26.57
N ASP A 155 12.87 -1.91 -27.01
CA ASP A 155 12.74 -2.33 -28.41
C ASP A 155 11.31 -2.84 -28.74
N LYS A 156 11.10 -3.25 -29.99
CA LYS A 156 9.78 -3.70 -30.48
C LYS A 156 9.26 -4.95 -29.74
N ASP A 157 10.12 -5.91 -29.46
CA ASP A 157 9.73 -7.18 -28.84
C ASP A 157 9.43 -6.97 -27.36
N GLN A 158 10.29 -6.19 -26.69
CA GLN A 158 10.08 -5.73 -25.32
C GLN A 158 8.79 -4.94 -25.15
N ARG A 159 8.46 -4.03 -26.08
CA ARG A 159 7.18 -3.27 -26.07
C ARG A 159 5.98 -4.20 -26.21
N THR A 160 6.06 -5.20 -27.07
CA THR A 160 5.00 -6.19 -27.28
C THR A 160 4.75 -6.98 -25.99
N GLN A 161 5.84 -7.42 -25.34
CA GLN A 161 5.76 -8.15 -24.08
C GLN A 161 5.24 -7.26 -22.93
N LEU A 162 5.67 -6.01 -22.85
CA LEU A 162 5.13 -5.05 -21.88
C LEU A 162 3.62 -4.86 -22.06
N ALA A 163 3.16 -4.67 -23.30
CA ALA A 163 1.74 -4.52 -23.60
C ALA A 163 0.93 -5.78 -23.19
N TYR A 164 1.50 -6.97 -23.36
CA TYR A 164 0.90 -8.22 -22.88
C TYR A 164 0.79 -8.25 -21.35
N LEU A 165 1.84 -7.85 -20.62
CA LEU A 165 1.81 -7.79 -19.15
C LEU A 165 0.76 -6.80 -18.63
N ILE A 166 0.58 -5.66 -19.29
CA ILE A 166 -0.46 -4.68 -18.93
C ILE A 166 -1.85 -5.25 -19.20
N ARG A 167 -2.08 -5.81 -20.40
CA ARG A 167 -3.40 -6.36 -20.79
C ARG A 167 -3.86 -7.49 -19.88
N THR A 168 -2.92 -8.30 -19.39
CA THR A 168 -3.21 -9.45 -18.52
C THR A 168 -3.30 -9.07 -17.03
N GLY A 169 -3.03 -7.82 -16.67
CA GLY A 169 -2.98 -7.38 -15.27
C GLY A 169 -1.76 -7.87 -14.50
N ALA A 170 -0.81 -8.55 -15.15
CA ALA A 170 0.47 -8.92 -14.56
C ALA A 170 1.34 -7.69 -14.23
N LEU A 171 1.04 -6.54 -14.85
CA LEU A 171 1.57 -5.23 -14.49
C LEU A 171 0.43 -4.21 -14.37
N ALA A 172 0.34 -3.55 -13.22
CA ALA A 172 -0.54 -2.40 -13.01
C ALA A 172 0.26 -1.09 -13.10
N ILE A 173 -0.34 -0.06 -13.72
CA ILE A 173 0.22 1.29 -13.91
C ILE A 173 -0.73 2.32 -13.33
#